data_AF-A0A7W5AMD9-F1
#
_entry.id   AF-A0A7W5AMD9-F1
#
_cell.length_a   1.000
_cell.length_b   1.000
_cell.length_c   1.000
_cell.angle_alpha   90.00
_cell.angle_beta   90.00
_cell.angle_gamma   90.00
#
_symmetry.space_group_name_H-M   'P 1'
#
loop_
_entity.id
_entity.type
_entity.pdbx_description
1 polymer ?
#
loop_
_entity_poly.entity_id
_entity_poly.type
_entity_poly.pdbx_seq_one_letter_code
_entity_poly.pdbx_strand_id
1 'polypeptide(L)'
;MVTPTSNAAPYPTCADDVTADRLAAALAVSAQRRYVATIDVPELDYTAMNLFVKEWGVIYLLREAQERAGVDFADRLARDLWEAWADGSGLGEFLWEWLTEYGIDPKTVAR
;
A
#
# COMPACT_ATOMS: atom_id res chain seq x y z
N MET A 1 12.01 -34.49 -1.47
CA MET A 1 11.18 -33.50 -2.19
C MET A 1 10.67 -32.52 -1.16
N VAL A 2 11.18 -31.29 -1.19
CA VAL A 2 10.63 -30.21 -0.37
C VAL A 2 9.43 -29.68 -1.15
N THR A 3 8.22 -29.91 -0.63
CA THR A 3 7.01 -29.26 -1.13
C THR A 3 7.28 -27.75 -1.14
N PRO A 4 7.05 -27.01 -2.24
CA PRO A 4 7.22 -25.57 -2.21
C PRO A 4 6.23 -25.05 -1.17
N THR A 5 6.74 -24.57 -0.05
CA THR A 5 5.97 -23.83 0.94
C THR A 5 5.20 -22.76 0.18
N SER A 6 3.91 -22.65 0.46
CA SER A 6 3.07 -21.54 0.05
C SER A 6 3.75 -20.21 0.42
N ASN A 7 4.61 -19.72 -0.48
CA ASN A 7 5.45 -18.53 -0.33
C ASN A 7 4.65 -17.26 -0.67
N ALA A 8 3.33 -17.34 -0.58
CA ALA A 8 2.42 -16.24 -0.78
C ALA A 8 2.16 -15.68 0.61
N ALA A 9 2.81 -14.57 0.98
CA ALA A 9 2.29 -13.73 2.04
C ALA A 9 0.88 -13.28 1.57
N PRO A 10 -0.20 -13.87 2.10
CA PRO A 10 -1.53 -13.63 1.56
C PRO A 10 -1.95 -12.22 1.93
N TYR A 11 -2.65 -11.55 1.02
CA TYR A 11 -3.21 -10.24 1.31
C TYR A 11 -4.28 -10.38 2.41
N PRO A 12 -4.28 -9.52 3.45
CA PRO A 12 -5.28 -9.59 4.51
C PRO A 12 -6.70 -9.43 3.96
N THR A 13 -7.65 -10.24 4.43
CA THR A 13 -9.04 -10.24 3.96
C THR A 13 -10.04 -9.61 4.94
N CYS A 14 -9.61 -9.33 6.17
CA CYS A 14 -10.37 -8.59 7.17
C CYS A 14 -9.44 -7.72 8.03
N ALA A 15 -10.00 -6.68 8.64
CA ALA A 15 -9.24 -5.71 9.44
C ALA A 15 -8.50 -6.34 10.64
N ASP A 16 -9.12 -7.34 11.29
CA ASP A 16 -8.55 -8.04 12.44
C ASP A 16 -7.22 -8.76 12.13
N ASP A 17 -7.03 -9.15 10.86
CA ASP A 17 -5.83 -9.85 10.41
C ASP A 17 -4.70 -8.91 9.94
N VAL A 18 -4.97 -7.60 9.87
CA VAL A 18 -4.03 -6.61 9.36
C VAL A 18 -3.01 -6.21 10.43
N THR A 19 -1.75 -6.48 10.11
CA THR A 19 -0.56 -5.93 10.79
C THR A 19 0.36 -5.30 9.76
N ALA A 20 1.27 -4.43 10.21
CA ALA A 20 2.27 -3.81 9.36
C ALA A 20 3.10 -4.85 8.60
N ASP A 21 3.60 -5.87 9.31
CA ASP A 21 4.39 -6.95 8.72
C ASP A 21 3.60 -7.77 7.70
N ARG A 22 2.34 -8.14 8.00
CA ARG A 22 1.52 -8.93 7.08
C ARG A 22 1.19 -8.15 5.82
N LEU A 23 0.76 -6.90 5.96
CA LEU A 23 0.42 -6.06 4.82
C LEU A 23 1.66 -5.74 3.98
N ALA A 24 2.78 -5.37 4.60
CA ALA A 24 4.04 -5.12 3.91
C ALA A 24 4.55 -6.37 3.17
N ALA A 25 4.48 -7.56 3.78
CA ALA A 25 4.88 -8.80 3.13
C ALA A 25 4.01 -9.13 1.91
N ALA A 26 2.69 -9.00 2.02
CA ALA A 26 1.77 -9.24 0.91
C ALA A 26 2.01 -8.25 -0.24
N LEU A 27 2.17 -6.97 0.08
CA LEU A 27 2.49 -5.93 -0.90
C LEU A 27 3.87 -6.16 -1.53
N ALA A 28 4.87 -6.62 -0.79
CA ALA A 28 6.20 -6.89 -1.33
C ALA A 28 6.19 -8.03 -2.36
N VAL A 29 5.42 -9.09 -2.11
CA VAL A 29 5.21 -10.17 -3.09
C VAL A 29 4.55 -9.61 -4.35
N SER A 30 3.54 -8.76 -4.20
CA SER A 30 2.83 -8.14 -5.33
C SER A 30 3.72 -7.19 -6.14
N ALA A 31 4.48 -6.34 -5.45
CA ALA A 31 5.41 -5.39 -6.04
C ALA A 31 6.53 -6.10 -6.80
N GLN A 32 7.11 -7.15 -6.22
CA GLN A 32 8.14 -7.95 -6.88
C GLN A 32 7.63 -8.60 -8.18
N ARG A 33 6.39 -9.12 -8.18
CA ARG A 33 5.78 -9.70 -9.39
C ARG A 33 5.63 -8.66 -10.50
N ARG A 34 5.20 -7.44 -10.15
CA ARG A 34 5.08 -6.34 -11.12
C ARG A 34 6.43 -5.83 -11.60
N TYR A 35 7.41 -5.73 -10.72
CA TYR A 35 8.76 -5.33 -11.09
C TYR A 35 9.36 -6.31 -12.11
N VAL A 36 9.28 -7.62 -11.86
CA VAL A 36 9.74 -8.62 -12.84
C VAL A 36 8.98 -8.51 -14.16
N ALA A 37 7.65 -8.36 -14.11
CA ALA A 37 6.85 -8.21 -15.33
C ALA A 37 7.15 -6.92 -16.13
N THR A 38 7.69 -5.88 -15.50
CA THR A 38 8.01 -4.59 -16.14
C THR A 38 9.44 -4.49 -16.66
N ILE A 39 10.38 -5.31 -16.17
CA ILE A 39 11.77 -5.33 -16.68
C ILE A 39 11.87 -6.00 -18.06
N ASP A 40 11.02 -6.99 -18.32
CA ASP A 40 11.12 -7.84 -19.52
C ASP A 40 10.25 -7.36 -20.70
N VAL A 41 9.67 -6.15 -20.63
CA VAL A 41 8.80 -5.60 -21.68
C VAL A 41 9.52 -4.57 -22.58
N PRO A 42 9.32 -4.61 -23.92
CA PRO A 42 9.95 -3.69 -24.86
C PRO A 42 9.53 -2.22 -24.67
N GLU A 43 8.34 -2.00 -24.13
CA GLU A 43 7.77 -0.69 -23.84
C GLU A 43 7.39 -0.62 -22.37
N LEU A 44 7.63 0.54 -21.75
CA LEU A 44 7.35 0.75 -20.34
C LEU A 44 5.84 0.81 -20.09
N ASP A 45 5.30 -0.17 -19.37
CA ASP A 45 3.94 -0.10 -18.84
C ASP A 45 3.90 0.85 -17.64
N TYR A 46 3.53 2.11 -17.90
CA TYR A 46 3.36 3.15 -16.88
C TYR A 46 2.33 2.78 -15.81
N THR A 47 1.31 1.99 -16.14
CA THR A 47 0.30 1.56 -15.15
C THR A 47 0.93 0.58 -14.18
N ALA A 48 1.64 -0.43 -14.69
CA ALA A 48 2.34 -1.39 -13.85
C ALA A 48 3.43 -0.71 -13.00
N MET A 49 4.15 0.26 -13.57
CA MET A 49 5.16 1.04 -12.85
C MET A 49 4.53 1.89 -11.74
N ASN A 50 3.42 2.58 -12.00
CA ASN A 50 2.72 3.37 -10.99
C ASN A 50 2.19 2.49 -9.84
N LEU A 51 1.67 1.30 -10.15
CA LEU A 51 1.25 0.34 -9.13
C LEU A 51 2.44 -0.17 -8.31
N PHE A 52 3.56 -0.48 -8.94
CA PHE A 52 4.79 -0.85 -8.25
C PHE A 52 5.26 0.25 -7.30
N VAL A 53 5.34 1.50 -7.75
CA VAL A 53 5.77 2.64 -6.93
C VAL A 53 4.82 2.86 -5.75
N LYS A 54 3.51 2.77 -5.97
CA LYS A 54 2.50 2.88 -4.91
C LYS A 54 2.71 1.81 -3.83
N GLU A 55 2.84 0.55 -4.22
CA GLU A 55 3.04 -0.55 -3.28
C GLU A 55 4.37 -0.43 -2.54
N TRP A 56 5.45 -0.10 -3.26
CA TRP A 56 6.76 0.14 -2.68
C TRP A 56 6.73 1.27 -1.64
N GLY A 57 6.07 2.39 -1.95
CA GLY A 57 5.95 3.51 -1.02
C GLY A 57 5.25 3.12 0.29
N VAL A 58 4.23 2.27 0.23
CA VAL A 58 3.51 1.80 1.42
C VAL A 58 4.34 0.80 2.21
N ILE A 59 5.04 -0.13 1.54
CA ILE A 59 5.98 -1.04 2.20
C ILE A 59 7.04 -0.23 2.96
N TYR A 60 7.65 0.75 2.30
CA TYR A 60 8.66 1.60 2.89
C TYR A 60 8.11 2.36 4.10
N LEU A 61 6.94 2.99 3.96
CA LEU A 61 6.25 3.70 5.05
C LEU A 61 6.01 2.81 6.27
N LEU A 62 5.47 1.61 6.08
CA LEU A 62 5.17 0.69 7.19
C LEU A 62 6.44 0.22 7.90
N ARG A 63 7.51 -0.06 7.15
CA ARG A 63 8.81 -0.45 7.74
C ARG A 63 9.44 0.68 8.53
N GLU A 64 9.44 1.90 8.00
CA GLU A 64 9.97 3.06 8.72
C GLU A 64 9.11 3.44 9.93
N ALA A 65 7.78 3.31 9.83
CA ALA A 65 6.88 3.53 10.95
C ALA A 65 7.15 2.54 12.08
N GLN A 66 7.35 1.25 11.76
CA GLN A 66 7.66 0.23 12.74
C GLN A 66 9.00 0.48 13.43
N GLU A 67 10.03 0.87 12.67
CA GLU A 67 11.37 1.17 13.19
C GLU A 67 11.37 2.43 14.08
N ARG A 68 10.67 3.49 13.67
CA ARG A 68 10.78 4.82 14.29
C ARG A 68 9.71 5.13 15.33
N ALA A 69 8.51 4.57 15.17
CA ALA A 69 7.34 4.86 16.00
C ALA A 69 6.80 3.62 16.73
N GLY A 70 7.36 2.43 16.46
CA GLY A 70 7.03 1.18 17.13
C GLY A 70 5.91 0.38 16.46
N VAL A 71 5.85 -0.91 16.81
CA VAL A 71 4.95 -1.91 16.21
C VAL A 71 3.48 -1.50 16.34
N ASP A 72 3.05 -1.06 17.52
CA ASP A 72 1.64 -0.69 17.75
C ASP A 72 1.17 0.45 16.85
N PHE A 73 2.05 1.43 16.58
CA PHE A 73 1.74 2.53 15.68
C PHE A 73 1.67 2.04 14.23
N ALA A 74 2.66 1.25 13.80
CA ALA A 74 2.72 0.71 12.46
C ALA A 74 1.51 -0.19 12.15
N ASP A 75 1.06 -1.00 13.11
CA ASP A 75 -0.11 -1.87 12.96
C ASP A 75 -1.41 -1.08 12.84
N ARG A 76 -1.56 0.02 13.59
CA ARG A 76 -2.71 0.93 13.41
C ARG A 76 -2.69 1.59 12.03
N LEU A 77 -1.54 2.14 11.63
CA LEU A 77 -1.37 2.75 10.31
C LEU A 77 -1.66 1.74 9.18
N ALA A 78 -1.25 0.47 9.33
CA ALA A 78 -1.53 -0.58 8.38
C ALA A 78 -3.04 -0.86 8.25
N ARG A 79 -3.77 -0.88 9.37
CA ARG A 79 -5.24 -1.03 9.37
C ARG A 79 -5.91 0.14 8.68
N ASP A 80 -5.57 1.37 9.06
CA ASP A 80 -6.16 2.58 8.48
C ASP A 80 -5.96 2.62 6.95
N LEU A 81 -4.75 2.28 6.48
CA LEU A 81 -4.45 2.19 5.04
C LEU A 81 -5.22 1.07 4.34
N TRP A 82 -5.32 -0.12 4.96
CA TRP A 82 -6.06 -1.25 4.40
C TRP A 82 -7.56 -0.94 4.31
N GLU A 83 -8.15 -0.38 5.35
CA GLU A 83 -9.57 0.01 5.40
C GLU A 83 -9.88 1.07 4.35
N ALA A 84 -9.03 2.09 4.22
CA ALA A 84 -9.19 3.14 3.21
C ALA A 84 -9.19 2.60 1.77
N TRP A 85 -8.43 1.54 1.50
CA TRP A 85 -8.47 0.86 0.20
C TRP A 85 -9.65 -0.09 0.04
N ALA A 86 -10.02 -0.82 1.09
CA ALA A 86 -11.08 -1.81 1.04
C ALA A 86 -12.47 -1.16 0.85
N ASP A 87 -12.73 -0.03 1.50
CA ASP A 87 -14.00 0.70 1.38
C ASP A 87 -14.05 1.61 0.14
N GLY A 88 -12.89 1.98 -0.42
CA GLY A 88 -12.76 2.77 -1.66
C GLY A 88 -13.20 4.24 -1.55
N SER A 89 -14.00 4.59 -0.55
CA SER A 89 -14.48 5.93 -0.19
C SER A 89 -13.42 6.77 0.54
N GLY A 90 -12.65 6.15 1.44
CA GLY A 90 -11.79 6.85 2.39
C GLY A 90 -10.66 7.66 1.75
N LEU A 91 -10.15 7.24 0.58
CA LEU A 91 -9.09 7.98 -0.10
C LEU A 91 -9.54 9.37 -0.58
N GLY A 92 -10.77 9.48 -1.09
CA GLY A 92 -11.29 10.76 -1.59
C GLY A 92 -11.57 11.73 -0.45
N GLU A 93 -12.08 11.20 0.67
CA GLU A 93 -12.36 11.96 1.88
C GLU A 93 -11.07 12.49 2.51
N PHE A 94 -10.05 11.64 2.68
CA PHE A 94 -8.75 12.09 3.21
C PHE A 94 -8.09 13.15 2.33
N LEU A 95 -8.13 12.98 1.01
CA LEU A 95 -7.59 13.99 0.10
C LEU A 95 -8.33 15.32 0.24
N TRP A 96 -9.66 15.28 0.35
CA TRP A 96 -10.47 16.48 0.54
C TRP A 96 -10.13 17.19 1.86
N GLU A 97 -10.04 16.43 2.95
CA GLU A 97 -9.70 16.94 4.29
C GLU A 97 -8.30 17.55 4.31
N TRP A 98 -7.28 16.84 3.82
CA TRP A 98 -5.90 17.34 3.81
C TRP A 98 -5.71 18.56 2.92
N LEU A 99 -6.35 18.59 1.74
CA LEU A 99 -6.33 19.80 0.91
C LEU A 99 -6.92 21.00 1.67
N THR A 100 -8.04 20.79 2.38
CA THR A 100 -8.67 21.83 3.21
C THR A 100 -7.74 22.27 4.35
N GLU A 101 -7.09 21.34 5.05
CA GLU A 101 -6.10 21.63 6.11
C GLU A 101 -4.90 22.44 5.60
N TYR A 102 -4.47 22.18 4.36
CA TYR A 102 -3.41 22.93 3.69
C TYR A 102 -3.87 24.28 3.15
N GLY A 103 -5.15 24.65 3.32
CA GLY A 103 -5.72 25.90 2.81
C GLY A 103 -5.97 25.89 1.31
N ILE A 104 -6.05 24.72 0.68
CA ILE A 104 -6.33 24.53 -0.74
C ILE A 104 -7.81 24.14 -0.88
N ASP A 105 -8.60 24.90 -1.65
CA ASP A 105 -10.00 24.54 -1.91
C ASP A 105 -10.08 23.30 -2.83
N PRO A 106 -10.56 22.13 -2.34
CA PRO A 106 -10.60 20.91 -3.14
C PRO A 106 -11.45 21.06 -4.41
N LYS A 107 -12.47 21.94 -4.40
CA LYS A 107 -13.32 22.20 -5.58
C LYS A 107 -12.57 22.85 -6.74
N THR A 108 -11.44 23.50 -6.46
CA THR A 108 -10.61 24.14 -7.49
C THR A 108 -9.66 23.17 -8.18
N VAL A 109 -9.31 22.05 -7.52
CA VAL A 109 -8.41 21.02 -8.02
C VAL A 109 -9.16 19.90 -8.75
N ALA A 110 -10.41 19.63 -8.38
CA ALA A 110 -11.25 18.57 -8.95
C ALA A 110 -11.81 18.86 -10.37
N ARG A 111 -11.16 19.74 -11.15
CA ARG A 111 -11.61 20.18 -12.49
C ARG A 111 -10.86 19.51 -13.62
#